data_AF-A0AAD7ZTG8-F1
#
_entry.id   AF-A0AAD7ZTG8-F1
#
_cell.length_a   1.000
_cell.length_b   1.000
_cell.length_c   1.000
_cell.angle_alpha   90.00
_cell.angle_beta   90.00
_cell.angle_gamma   90.00
#
_symmetry.space_group_name_H-M   'P 1'
#
loop_
_entity.id
_entity.type
_entity.pdbx_description
1 polymer ?
#
loop_
_entity_poly.entity_id
_entity_poly.type
_entity_poly.pdbx_seq_one_letter_code
_entity_poly.pdbx_strand_id
1 'polypeptide(L)'
;GPHEHEDDITIENCEKSPCKLKRKTEVMLEMKFELDKDVDDITNSVHAELLGLPFPFLGVDGTSACDQIYLPDGSKAGCPLKAGQKYVYRNNIKVLEIYPKMHVRSPATKKKK
;
A
#
# COMPACT_ATOMS: atom_id res chain seq x y z
N GLY A 1 -8.24 -20.28 3.53
CA GLY A 1 -7.15 -20.30 4.53
C GLY A 1 -7.34 -19.08 5.38
N PRO A 2 -7.41 -19.16 6.71
CA PRO A 2 -8.29 -18.30 7.46
C PRO A 2 -7.57 -17.05 7.96
N HIS A 3 -7.08 -16.21 7.06
CA HIS A 3 -6.89 -14.77 7.31
C HIS A 3 -7.10 -14.06 5.98
N GLU A 4 -8.32 -14.16 5.45
CA GLU A 4 -8.93 -13.04 4.75
C GLU A 4 -9.29 -12.03 5.83
N HIS A 5 -8.33 -11.17 6.19
CA HIS A 5 -8.77 -9.82 6.51
C HIS A 5 -9.17 -9.26 5.15
N GLU A 6 -10.45 -8.96 4.95
CA GLU A 6 -10.80 -7.91 3.99
C GLU A 6 -9.96 -6.71 4.43
N ASP A 7 -8.85 -6.50 3.72
CA ASP A 7 -7.83 -5.55 4.10
C ASP A 7 -8.53 -4.20 4.29
N ASP A 8 -8.34 -3.60 5.46
CA ASP A 8 -8.89 -2.31 5.85
C ASP A 8 -8.08 -1.22 5.10
N ILE A 9 -8.13 -1.31 3.77
CA ILE A 9 -7.47 -0.44 2.81
C ILE A 9 -8.47 0.62 2.40
N THR A 10 -8.15 1.85 2.72
CA THR A 10 -8.91 3.01 2.28
C THR A 10 -8.09 3.76 1.24
N ILE A 11 -8.68 3.95 0.06
CA ILE A 11 -8.16 4.83 -0.97
C ILE A 11 -9.09 6.04 -1.03
N GLU A 12 -8.52 7.23 -0.85
CA GLU A 12 -9.27 8.48 -0.94
C GLU A 12 -10.04 8.56 -2.26
N ASN A 13 -11.32 8.93 -2.19
CA ASN A 13 -12.23 9.01 -3.34
C ASN A 13 -12.45 7.67 -4.07
N CYS A 14 -12.29 6.53 -3.40
CA CYS A 14 -12.64 5.21 -3.94
C CYS A 14 -13.50 4.40 -2.96
N GLU A 15 -14.81 4.46 -3.13
CA GLU A 15 -15.77 3.67 -2.33
C GLU A 15 -15.94 2.24 -2.85
N LYS A 16 -15.69 2.01 -4.15
CA LYS A 16 -15.88 0.71 -4.81
C LYS A 16 -14.77 0.46 -5.82
N SER A 17 -14.21 -0.75 -5.76
CA SER A 17 -13.28 -1.24 -6.78
C SER A 17 -14.02 -1.51 -8.10
N PRO A 18 -13.42 -1.22 -9.27
CA PRO A 18 -12.08 -0.66 -9.47
C PRO A 18 -12.01 0.86 -9.22
N CYS A 19 -10.96 1.31 -8.53
CA CYS A 19 -10.73 2.73 -8.25
C CYS A 19 -10.38 3.52 -9.52
N LYS A 20 -11.02 4.68 -9.69
CA LYS A 20 -10.69 5.62 -10.77
C LYS A 20 -9.69 6.66 -10.27
N LEU A 21 -8.41 6.40 -10.52
CA LEU A 21 -7.34 7.33 -10.18
C LEU A 21 -7.12 8.34 -11.32
N LYS A 22 -7.32 9.63 -11.03
CA LYS A 22 -7.13 10.71 -12.01
C LYS A 22 -5.65 11.05 -12.12
N ARG A 23 -5.14 11.27 -13.34
CA ARG A 23 -3.77 11.77 -13.52
C ARG A 23 -3.62 13.20 -13.01
N LYS A 24 -2.39 13.59 -12.67
CA LYS A 24 -2.04 14.89 -12.07
C LYS A 24 -2.75 15.15 -10.75
N THR A 25 -3.03 14.07 -10.01
CA THR A 25 -3.56 14.18 -8.65
C THR A 25 -2.65 13.43 -7.68
N GLU A 26 -2.86 13.74 -6.42
CA GLU A 26 -2.34 12.99 -5.28
C GLU A 26 -3.53 12.29 -4.62
N VAL A 27 -3.33 11.09 -4.11
CA VAL A 27 -4.37 10.30 -3.43
C VAL A 27 -3.80 9.76 -2.13
N MET A 28 -4.55 9.89 -1.03
CA MET A 28 -4.19 9.26 0.23
C MET A 28 -4.58 7.77 0.23
N LEU A 29 -3.64 6.93 0.62
CA LEU A 29 -3.83 5.51 0.91
C LEU A 29 -3.64 5.28 2.41
N GLU A 30 -4.60 4.61 3.04
CA GLU A 30 -4.50 4.10 4.40
C GLU A 30 -4.64 2.58 4.38
N MET A 31 -3.81 1.86 5.13
CA MET A 31 -3.91 0.41 5.31
C MET A 31 -3.65 0.05 6.77
N LYS A 32 -4.55 -0.72 7.37
CA LYS A 32 -4.34 -1.26 8.72
C LYS A 32 -3.81 -2.68 8.64
N PHE A 33 -2.79 -2.99 9.44
CA PHE A 33 -2.16 -4.31 9.46
C PHE A 33 -1.67 -4.66 10.87
N GLU A 34 -1.42 -5.95 11.08
CA GLU A 34 -0.83 -6.52 12.29
C GLU A 34 0.34 -7.41 11.88
N LEU A 35 1.41 -7.44 12.68
CA LEU A 35 2.60 -8.23 12.38
C LEU A 35 2.65 -9.52 13.19
N ASP A 36 3.04 -10.61 12.54
CA ASP A 36 3.25 -11.90 13.22
C ASP A 36 4.62 -12.01 13.90
N LYS A 37 5.53 -11.08 13.59
CA LYS A 37 6.92 -11.06 14.11
C LYS A 37 7.45 -9.64 14.21
N ASP A 38 8.48 -9.47 15.02
CA ASP A 38 9.25 -8.22 15.06
C ASP A 38 9.94 -7.98 13.70
N VAL A 39 9.96 -6.72 13.27
CA VAL A 39 10.50 -6.29 11.98
C VAL A 39 11.29 -4.99 12.17
N ASP A 40 12.55 -4.97 11.75
CA ASP A 40 13.42 -3.80 11.93
C ASP A 40 13.20 -2.71 10.88
N ASP A 41 12.80 -3.10 9.67
CA ASP A 41 12.47 -2.18 8.56
C ASP A 41 11.43 -2.83 7.66
N ILE A 42 10.59 -1.99 7.05
CA ILE A 42 9.60 -2.41 6.06
C ILE A 42 9.79 -1.58 4.78
N THR A 43 9.81 -2.25 3.64
CA THR A 43 9.98 -1.62 2.33
C THR A 43 8.69 -1.71 1.54
N ASN A 44 8.29 -0.61 0.90
CA ASN A 44 7.15 -0.56 -0.01
C ASN A 44 7.40 -1.43 -1.25
N SER A 45 6.42 -2.25 -1.63
CA SER A 45 6.39 -2.99 -2.90
C SER A 45 5.11 -2.63 -3.63
N VAL A 46 5.18 -1.68 -4.54
CA VAL A 46 4.01 -1.08 -5.21
C VAL A 46 4.25 -1.03 -6.71
N HIS A 47 3.61 -1.94 -7.43
CA HIS A 47 3.67 -1.99 -8.89
C HIS A 47 2.29 -2.17 -9.50
N ALA A 48 2.09 -1.61 -10.69
CA ALA A 48 0.97 -1.93 -11.56
C ALA A 48 1.37 -3.05 -12.53
N GLU A 49 0.46 -3.96 -12.85
CA GLU A 49 0.66 -4.89 -13.95
C GLU A 49 0.10 -4.27 -15.24
N LEU A 50 1.00 -4.00 -16.20
CA LEU A 50 0.69 -3.42 -17.50
C LEU A 50 1.12 -4.38 -18.60
N LEU A 51 0.15 -4.96 -19.31
CA LEU A 51 0.41 -5.92 -20.39
C LEU A 51 1.31 -7.11 -19.94
N GLY A 52 1.18 -7.53 -18.68
CA GLY A 52 1.99 -8.60 -18.08
C GLY A 52 3.37 -8.16 -17.58
N LEU A 53 3.72 -6.88 -17.67
CA LEU A 53 4.96 -6.31 -17.15
C LEU A 53 4.67 -5.50 -15.87
N PRO A 54 5.45 -5.71 -14.78
CA PRO A 54 5.32 -4.88 -13.57
C PRO A 54 5.93 -3.50 -13.82
N PHE A 55 5.17 -2.44 -13.52
CA PHE A 55 5.60 -1.06 -13.57
C PHE A 55 5.58 -0.45 -12.17
N PRO A 56 6.73 0.04 -11.65
CA PRO A 56 6.82 0.57 -10.30
C PRO A 56 6.13 1.93 -10.18
N PHE A 57 5.54 2.20 -9.02
CA PHE A 57 5.07 3.53 -8.66
C PHE A 57 6.26 4.40 -8.23
N LEU A 58 6.64 5.36 -9.07
CA LEU A 58 7.83 6.19 -8.86
C LEU A 58 7.78 6.94 -7.54
N GLY A 59 8.87 6.84 -6.77
CA GLY A 59 9.02 7.51 -5.47
C GLY A 59 8.35 6.81 -4.29
N VAL A 60 7.63 5.71 -4.54
CA VAL A 60 6.99 4.90 -3.49
C VAL A 60 7.56 3.50 -3.49
N ASP A 61 7.67 2.89 -4.65
CA ASP A 61 8.16 1.53 -4.77
C ASP A 61 9.65 1.40 -4.40
N GLY A 62 9.99 0.35 -3.63
CA GLY A 62 11.34 0.07 -3.18
C GLY A 62 11.89 1.03 -2.11
N THR A 63 11.07 1.95 -1.58
CA THR A 63 11.46 2.88 -0.51
C THR A 63 11.03 2.37 0.87
N SER A 64 11.73 2.77 1.93
CA SER A 64 11.30 2.45 3.30
C SER A 64 9.92 3.05 3.58
N ALA A 65 9.08 2.26 4.24
CA ALA A 65 7.73 2.63 4.67
C ALA A 65 7.70 3.07 6.14
N CYS A 66 8.83 3.04 6.85
CA CYS A 66 8.90 3.33 8.29
C CYS A 66 8.38 4.73 8.64
N ASP A 67 8.70 5.72 7.82
CA ASP A 67 8.23 7.09 8.01
C ASP A 67 6.71 7.23 7.81
N GLN A 68 6.03 6.22 7.27
CA GLN A 68 4.62 6.19 6.95
C GLN A 68 3.83 5.29 7.91
N ILE A 69 4.46 4.76 8.97
CA ILE A 69 3.81 3.93 9.98
C ILE A 69 3.34 4.74 11.18
N TYR A 70 2.10 4.52 11.55
CA TYR A 70 1.41 5.13 12.67
C TYR A 70 0.80 4.07 13.59
N LEU A 71 0.59 4.43 14.84
CA LEU A 71 -0.27 3.68 15.75
C LEU A 71 -1.75 3.98 15.44
N PRO A 72 -2.69 3.12 15.90
CA PRO A 72 -4.12 3.34 15.66
C PRO A 72 -4.69 4.65 16.23
N ASP A 73 -4.01 5.25 17.22
CA ASP A 73 -4.35 6.56 17.78
C ASP A 73 -3.88 7.75 16.91
N GLY A 74 -3.18 7.48 15.82
CA GLY A 74 -2.66 8.47 14.88
C GLY A 74 -1.26 9.01 15.22
N SER A 75 -0.64 8.58 16.32
CA SER A 75 0.74 8.92 16.63
C SER A 75 1.73 8.20 15.69
N LYS A 76 2.91 8.81 15.46
CA LYS A 76 3.97 8.19 14.66
C LYS A 76 4.53 6.98 15.40
N ALA A 77 4.57 5.84 14.73
CA ALA A 77 5.23 4.64 15.26
C ALA A 77 6.70 4.60 14.80
N GLY A 78 6.93 4.75 13.49
CA GLY A 78 8.23 4.46 12.90
C GLY A 78 8.59 2.97 13.02
N CYS A 79 9.79 2.62 12.57
CA CYS A 79 10.40 1.32 12.84
C CYS A 79 11.38 1.41 14.03
N PRO A 80 11.69 0.31 14.72
CA PRO A 80 11.25 -1.08 14.47
C PRO A 80 9.79 -1.35 14.89
N LEU A 81 9.17 -2.34 14.27
CA LEU A 81 7.80 -2.78 14.51
C LEU A 81 7.76 -4.09 15.32
N LYS A 82 6.70 -4.26 16.13
CA LYS A 82 6.56 -5.39 17.07
C LYS A 82 5.48 -6.37 16.64
N ALA A 83 5.73 -7.66 16.93
CA ALA A 83 4.74 -8.72 16.75
C ALA A 83 3.47 -8.47 17.60
N GLY A 84 2.31 -8.84 17.07
CA GLY A 84 1.00 -8.71 17.72
C GLY A 84 0.51 -7.27 17.88
N GLN A 85 1.26 -6.28 17.38
CA GLN A 85 0.87 -4.87 17.43
C GLN A 85 0.18 -4.46 16.12
N LYS A 86 -0.95 -3.75 16.26
CA LYS A 86 -1.66 -3.14 15.14
C LYS A 86 -1.01 -1.82 14.76
N TYR A 87 -0.89 -1.61 13.45
CA TYR A 87 -0.32 -0.41 12.85
C TYR A 87 -1.21 0.09 11.71
N VAL A 88 -1.00 1.35 11.36
CA VAL A 88 -1.64 2.03 10.23
C VAL A 88 -0.55 2.57 9.32
N TYR A 89 -0.51 2.11 8.08
CA TYR A 89 0.28 2.72 7.02
C TYR A 89 -0.53 3.85 6.38
N ARG A 90 0.06 5.05 6.26
CA ARG A 90 -0.55 6.19 5.55
C ARG A 90 0.44 6.81 4.59
N ASN A 91 0.09 6.87 3.32
CA ASN A 91 0.94 7.51 2.32
C ASN A 91 0.14 8.23 1.24
N ASN A 92 0.68 9.34 0.77
CA ASN A 92 0.15 10.09 -0.37
C ASN A 92 0.91 9.67 -1.63
N ILE A 93 0.17 9.18 -2.62
CA ILE A 93 0.76 8.68 -3.87
C ILE A 93 0.37 9.61 -5.01
N LYS A 94 1.36 10.02 -5.81
CA LYS A 94 1.14 10.83 -7.01
C LYS A 94 0.78 9.96 -8.20
N VAL A 95 -0.34 10.28 -8.85
CA VAL A 95 -0.78 9.67 -10.10
C VAL A 95 -0.23 10.52 -11.25
N LEU A 96 0.98 10.21 -11.70
CA LEU A 96 1.71 11.04 -12.66
C LEU A 96 1.06 11.05 -14.05
N GLU A 97 1.27 12.13 -14.80
CA GLU A 97 0.77 12.27 -16.17
C GLU A 97 1.31 11.19 -17.12
N ILE A 98 2.55 10.75 -16.89
CA ILE A 98 3.23 9.72 -17.68
C ILE A 98 2.60 8.33 -17.54
N TYR A 99 1.78 8.08 -16.51
CA TYR A 99 1.14 6.77 -16.31
C TYR A 99 0.03 6.53 -17.35
N PRO A 100 -0.05 5.38 -18.03
CA PRO A 100 -0.98 5.13 -19.12
C PRO A 100 -2.46 5.16 -18.67
N LYS A 101 -3.37 5.43 -19.62
CA LYS A 101 -4.82 5.53 -19.40
C LYS A 101 -5.40 4.15 -19.69
N MET A 102 -5.45 3.30 -18.68
CA MET A 102 -5.93 1.93 -18.83
C MET A 102 -6.35 1.33 -17.50
N HIS A 103 -7.06 0.20 -17.58
CA HIS A 103 -7.32 -0.64 -16.43
C HIS A 103 -6.04 -1.39 -16.08
N VAL A 104 -5.64 -1.29 -14.82
CA VAL A 104 -4.50 -2.00 -14.26
C VAL A 104 -5.02 -2.92 -13.16
N ARG A 105 -4.29 -3.99 -12.90
CA ARG A 105 -4.52 -4.85 -11.74
C ARG A 105 -3.27 -4.81 -10.88
N SER A 106 -3.44 -4.93 -9.57
CA SER A 106 -2.34 -5.32 -8.72
C SER A 106 -1.95 -6.77 -9.07
N PRO A 107 -0.66 -7.11 -9.05
CA PRO A 107 -0.24 -8.50 -9.17
C PRO A 107 -0.92 -9.30 -8.07
N ALA A 108 -1.57 -10.41 -8.42
CA ALA A 108 -2.07 -11.32 -7.41
C ALA A 108 -0.89 -11.83 -6.57
N THR A 109 -0.92 -11.61 -5.26
CA THR A 109 0.04 -12.23 -4.35
C THR A 109 -0.13 -13.75 -4.50
N LYS A 110 0.83 -14.42 -5.16
CA LYS A 110 0.81 -15.88 -5.24
C LYS A 110 0.89 -16.39 -3.81
N LYS A 111 -0.21 -16.92 -3.28
CA LYS A 111 -0.22 -17.73 -2.05
C LYS A 111 0.85 -18.81 -2.24
N LYS A 112 1.99 -18.69 -1.54
CA LYS A 112 2.88 -19.83 -1.37
C LYS A 112 2.06 -20.88 -0.63
N LYS A 113 1.81 -21.99 -1.32
CA LYS A 113 1.07 -23.13 -0.81
C LYS A 113 1.90 -23.87 0.23
#